data_AF-A0A1M5UWB4-F1
#
_entry.id   AF-A0A1M5UWB4-F1
#
_cell.length_a   1.000
_cell.length_b   1.000
_cell.length_c   1.000
_cell.angle_alpha   90.00
_cell.angle_beta   90.00
_cell.angle_gamma   90.00
#
_symmetry.space_group_name_H-M   'P 1'
#
loop_
_entity.id
_entity.type
_entity.pdbx_description
1 polymer ?
#
loop_
_entity_poly.entity_id
_entity_poly.type
_entity_poly.pdbx_seq_one_letter_code
_entity_poly.pdbx_strand_id
1 'polypeptide(L)'
;MKKKIQIELEFQNGSIAMKPLCVFIFSSFFFMGFSQSLKDTARCHNMQIADSVLYRKLKAESEDVNYKKLTQRIINDIDVSKIPFDNLIINYHDKVTRNPFDNEPCECCFERLSDSPVYNDKVFWTKKNIEAIARILKKNIIPKNGLINKFIYDLPNLKPTSIYERQPALNQLVVATRKQKKGTYQKINIIGTKRYIDEESFFYFPYKNENLILNSTSTDTGTMENFNTLELLFTNEPGRKITVEFIYNEHYEGSTYKTYEYKNKAWQLINKSPDSN
;
A
#
# COMPACT_ATOMS: atom_id res chain seq x y z
N MET A 1 -45.87 -79.13 -16.55
CA MET A 1 -44.78 -79.46 -15.60
C MET A 1 -43.47 -79.51 -16.37
N LYS A 2 -42.59 -78.50 -16.23
CA LYS A 2 -41.35 -78.39 -17.02
C LYS A 2 -40.13 -78.82 -16.18
N LYS A 3 -39.41 -79.82 -16.69
CA LYS A 3 -38.07 -80.27 -16.28
C LYS A 3 -37.01 -79.17 -16.53
N LYS A 4 -35.99 -79.11 -15.66
CA LYS A 4 -34.61 -78.67 -15.91
C LYS A 4 -33.75 -79.44 -14.89
N ILE A 5 -33.02 -80.48 -15.28
CA ILE A 5 -31.71 -80.54 -15.95
C ILE A 5 -30.60 -79.89 -15.11
N GLN A 6 -29.72 -80.81 -14.69
CA GLN A 6 -28.44 -80.77 -14.00
C GLN A 6 -27.37 -79.96 -14.76
N ILE A 7 -26.31 -79.52 -14.07
CA ILE A 7 -24.88 -79.61 -14.45
C ILE A 7 -24.05 -79.11 -13.26
N GLU A 8 -23.18 -79.98 -12.76
CA GLU A 8 -22.02 -79.67 -11.90
C GLU A 8 -20.96 -78.88 -12.68
N LEU A 9 -20.09 -78.16 -12.00
CA LEU A 9 -18.65 -78.24 -12.27
C LEU A 9 -17.83 -77.62 -11.13
N GLU A 10 -16.71 -78.29 -10.89
CA GLU A 10 -15.77 -78.24 -9.78
C GLU A 10 -15.11 -76.87 -9.57
N PHE A 11 -14.86 -76.51 -8.31
CA PHE A 11 -13.92 -75.44 -7.95
C PHE A 11 -12.62 -76.05 -7.42
N GLN A 12 -11.55 -75.81 -8.17
CA GLN A 12 -10.18 -76.18 -7.83
C GLN A 12 -9.62 -75.35 -6.66
N ASN A 13 -8.81 -76.02 -5.83
CA ASN A 13 -7.95 -75.45 -4.81
C ASN A 13 -6.93 -74.47 -5.41
N GLY A 14 -6.84 -73.27 -4.85
CA GLY A 14 -5.80 -72.29 -5.16
C GLY A 14 -5.42 -71.48 -3.92
N SER A 15 -4.31 -71.85 -3.27
CA SER A 15 -3.60 -71.01 -2.30
C SER A 15 -3.02 -69.80 -3.03
N ILE A 16 -3.57 -68.61 -2.80
CA ILE A 16 -3.08 -67.37 -3.39
C ILE A 16 -2.07 -66.77 -2.42
N ALA A 17 -0.80 -67.15 -2.58
CA ALA A 17 0.33 -66.36 -2.08
C ALA A 17 0.28 -64.99 -2.77
N MET A 18 -0.10 -63.96 -2.03
CA MET A 18 -0.20 -62.60 -2.54
C MET A 18 1.20 -62.10 -2.93
N LYS A 19 1.42 -61.88 -4.23
CA LYS A 19 2.73 -61.48 -4.78
C LYS A 19 3.20 -60.16 -4.11
N PRO A 20 4.50 -60.03 -3.78
CA PRO A 20 5.06 -58.84 -3.10
C PRO A 20 4.85 -57.53 -3.88
N LEU A 21 4.56 -57.62 -5.18
CA LEU A 21 4.24 -56.49 -6.05
C LEU A 21 2.93 -55.78 -5.64
N CYS A 22 1.93 -56.50 -5.12
CA CYS A 22 0.65 -55.90 -4.72
C CYS A 22 0.75 -55.12 -3.40
N VAL A 23 1.63 -55.55 -2.49
CA VAL A 23 1.91 -54.85 -1.22
C VAL A 23 2.69 -53.56 -1.48
N PHE A 24 3.63 -53.58 -2.44
CA PHE A 24 4.39 -52.39 -2.82
C PHE A 24 3.49 -51.30 -3.41
N ILE A 25 2.56 -51.68 -4.31
CA ILE A 25 1.62 -50.74 -4.94
C ILE A 25 0.64 -50.17 -3.90
N PHE A 26 0.13 -50.97 -2.97
CA PHE A 26 -0.73 -50.45 -1.90
C PHE A 26 0.04 -49.52 -0.94
N SER A 27 1.31 -49.79 -0.65
CA SER A 27 2.12 -48.89 0.20
C SER A 27 2.41 -47.54 -0.47
N SER A 28 2.67 -47.51 -1.78
CA SER A 28 2.94 -46.27 -2.50
C SER A 28 1.70 -45.39 -2.68
N PHE A 29 0.49 -45.97 -2.75
CA PHE A 29 -0.75 -45.18 -2.70
C PHE A 29 -0.98 -44.51 -1.34
N PHE A 30 -0.53 -45.10 -0.23
CA PHE A 30 -0.60 -44.45 1.09
C PHE A 30 0.41 -43.32 1.27
N PHE A 31 1.61 -43.41 0.67
CA PHE A 31 2.60 -42.34 0.74
C PHE A 31 2.33 -41.16 -0.21
N MET A 32 1.63 -41.38 -1.33
CA MET A 32 1.24 -40.28 -2.23
C MET A 32 0.12 -39.39 -1.66
N GLY A 33 -0.68 -39.90 -0.70
CA GLY A 33 -1.76 -39.13 -0.06
C GLY A 33 -1.30 -38.03 0.90
N PHE A 34 -0.05 -38.05 1.37
CA PHE A 34 0.47 -37.10 2.37
C PHE A 34 1.43 -36.04 1.80
N SER A 35 1.65 -36.00 0.49
CA SER A 35 2.54 -34.99 -0.14
C SER A 35 1.81 -33.72 -0.61
N GLN A 36 0.51 -33.57 -0.35
CA GLN A 36 -0.14 -32.26 -0.51
C GLN A 36 0.22 -31.44 0.73
N SER A 37 1.19 -30.52 0.62
CA SER A 37 1.27 -29.42 1.57
C SER A 37 -0.07 -28.68 1.48
N LEU A 38 -0.99 -28.96 2.41
CA LEU A 38 -2.18 -28.15 2.60
C LEU A 38 -1.66 -26.76 2.95
N LYS A 39 -1.51 -25.89 1.95
CA LYS A 39 -1.48 -24.44 2.19
C LYS A 39 -2.67 -24.16 3.09
N ASP A 40 -2.46 -23.42 4.17
CA ASP A 40 -3.43 -23.24 5.25
C ASP A 40 -4.65 -22.41 4.78
N THR A 41 -5.51 -23.03 3.96
CA THR A 41 -6.68 -22.42 3.33
C THR A 41 -7.69 -21.97 4.39
N ALA A 42 -7.77 -22.69 5.51
CA ALA A 42 -8.61 -22.33 6.65
C ALA A 42 -8.14 -21.02 7.29
N ARG A 43 -6.84 -20.85 7.52
CA ARG A 43 -6.26 -19.59 8.01
C ARG A 43 -6.56 -18.42 7.07
N CYS A 44 -6.32 -18.58 5.77
CA CYS A 44 -6.59 -17.49 4.81
C CYS A 44 -8.07 -17.11 4.74
N HIS A 45 -8.97 -18.10 4.76
CA HIS A 45 -10.41 -17.87 4.82
C HIS A 45 -10.83 -17.13 6.09
N ASN A 46 -10.29 -17.52 7.26
CA ASN A 46 -10.57 -16.86 8.52
C ASN A 46 -10.06 -15.40 8.53
N MET A 47 -8.88 -15.14 7.95
CA MET A 47 -8.37 -13.79 7.79
C MET A 47 -9.27 -12.93 6.89
N GLN A 48 -9.75 -13.47 5.77
CA GLN A 48 -10.66 -12.75 4.87
C GLN A 48 -12.00 -12.41 5.55
N ILE A 49 -12.54 -13.34 6.35
CA ILE A 49 -13.75 -13.08 7.16
C ILE A 49 -13.48 -11.97 8.18
N ALA A 50 -12.37 -12.05 8.91
CA ALA A 50 -12.01 -11.05 9.90
C ALA A 50 -11.84 -9.65 9.28
N ASP A 51 -11.16 -9.56 8.13
CA ASP A 51 -11.01 -8.34 7.34
C ASP A 51 -12.37 -7.77 6.91
N SER A 52 -13.27 -8.62 6.40
CA SER A 52 -14.62 -8.21 5.98
C SER A 52 -15.50 -7.75 7.15
N VAL A 53 -15.36 -8.35 8.33
CA VAL A 53 -16.04 -7.93 9.56
C VAL A 53 -15.51 -6.57 10.01
N LEU A 54 -14.18 -6.40 10.04
CA LEU A 54 -13.54 -5.14 10.41
C LEU A 54 -13.92 -4.02 9.44
N TYR A 55 -13.86 -4.27 8.13
CA TYR A 55 -14.28 -3.32 7.10
C TYR A 55 -15.70 -2.80 7.34
N ARG A 56 -16.67 -3.70 7.54
CA ARG A 56 -18.07 -3.33 7.80
C ARG A 56 -18.21 -2.50 9.07
N LYS A 57 -17.49 -2.87 10.13
CA LYS A 57 -17.48 -2.11 11.39
C LYS A 57 -16.95 -0.68 11.18
N LEU A 58 -15.78 -0.55 10.54
CA LEU A 58 -15.17 0.76 10.24
C LEU A 58 -16.08 1.63 9.39
N LYS A 59 -16.73 1.06 8.37
CA LYS A 59 -17.71 1.76 7.53
C LYS A 59 -18.92 2.24 8.33
N ALA A 60 -19.54 1.37 9.11
CA ALA A 60 -20.70 1.73 9.94
C ALA A 60 -20.38 2.83 10.95
N GLU A 61 -19.21 2.77 11.59
CA GLU A 61 -18.76 3.79 12.55
C GLU A 61 -18.48 5.15 11.89
N SER A 62 -18.32 5.20 10.56
CA SER A 62 -17.93 6.42 9.84
C SER A 62 -19.07 7.32 9.38
N GLU A 63 -20.32 6.83 9.40
CA GLU A 63 -21.46 7.48 8.77
C GLU A 63 -21.77 8.89 9.33
N ASP A 64 -21.46 9.13 10.61
CA ASP A 64 -21.71 10.39 11.33
C ASP A 64 -20.42 11.18 11.66
N VAL A 65 -19.31 10.84 11.01
CA VAL A 65 -17.98 11.40 11.32
C VAL A 65 -17.59 12.53 10.36
N ASN A 66 -17.20 13.67 10.92
CA ASN A 66 -16.74 14.82 10.13
C ASN A 66 -15.21 14.79 9.91
N TYR A 67 -14.78 14.17 8.81
CA TYR A 67 -13.37 14.03 8.44
C TYR A 67 -12.69 15.33 7.99
N LYS A 68 -13.44 16.36 7.58
CA LYS A 68 -12.84 17.64 7.16
C LYS A 68 -12.07 18.32 8.30
N LYS A 69 -12.57 18.21 9.53
CA LYS A 69 -11.88 18.74 10.72
C LYS A 69 -10.63 17.92 11.07
N LEU A 70 -10.62 16.62 10.79
CA LEU A 70 -9.44 15.76 10.98
C LEU A 70 -8.30 16.19 10.05
N THR A 71 -8.59 16.40 8.76
CA THR A 71 -7.59 16.87 7.80
C THR A 71 -6.87 18.12 8.29
N GLN A 72 -7.61 19.11 8.78
CA GLN A 72 -7.01 20.34 9.29
C GLN A 72 -6.10 20.10 10.50
N ARG A 73 -6.50 19.19 11.41
CA ARG A 73 -5.66 18.80 12.55
C ARG A 73 -4.35 18.16 12.08
N ILE A 74 -4.43 17.17 11.20
CA ILE A 74 -3.25 16.48 10.66
C ILE A 74 -2.29 17.46 9.98
N ILE A 75 -2.80 18.40 9.17
CA ILE A 75 -1.96 19.43 8.53
C ILE A 75 -1.25 20.30 9.58
N ASN A 76 -1.97 20.73 10.61
CA ASN A 76 -1.38 21.54 11.69
C ASN A 76 -0.38 20.75 12.54
N ASP A 77 -0.49 19.43 12.55
CA ASP A 77 0.33 18.50 13.32
C ASP A 77 1.63 18.10 12.61
N ILE A 78 1.84 18.54 11.36
CA ILE A 78 3.10 18.34 10.63
C ILE A 78 4.22 19.14 11.32
N ASP A 79 5.26 18.44 11.77
CA ASP A 79 6.44 19.03 12.37
C ASP A 79 7.33 19.71 11.32
N VAL A 80 7.25 21.04 11.26
CA VAL A 80 8.04 21.86 10.32
C VAL A 80 9.54 21.82 10.63
N SER A 81 9.94 21.52 11.87
CA SER A 81 11.37 21.45 12.22
C SER A 81 12.09 20.30 11.50
N LYS A 82 11.35 19.26 11.10
CA LYS A 82 11.85 18.13 10.31
C LYS A 82 11.89 18.41 8.80
N ILE A 83 11.42 19.58 8.37
CA ILE A 83 11.30 19.99 6.96
C ILE A 83 12.00 21.35 6.75
N PRO A 84 13.34 21.40 6.88
CA PRO A 84 14.08 22.66 6.81
C PRO A 84 14.07 23.33 5.42
N PHE A 85 13.99 22.58 4.33
CA PHE A 85 14.06 23.12 2.97
C PHE A 85 12.71 23.69 2.51
N ASP A 86 12.73 24.70 1.65
CA ASP A 86 11.53 25.35 1.10
C ASP A 86 10.70 24.43 0.18
N ASN A 87 11.29 23.31 -0.23
CA ASN A 87 10.71 22.36 -1.17
C ASN A 87 10.34 21.06 -0.46
N LEU A 88 9.07 20.68 -0.55
CA LEU A 88 8.54 19.48 0.08
C LEU A 88 7.93 18.55 -0.97
N ILE A 89 8.55 17.40 -1.18
CA ILE A 89 7.96 16.29 -1.91
C ILE A 89 6.97 15.59 -0.98
N ILE A 90 5.72 15.42 -1.44
CA ILE A 90 4.74 14.58 -0.75
C ILE A 90 4.61 13.26 -1.50
N ASN A 91 4.81 12.15 -0.78
CA ASN A 91 4.66 10.81 -1.33
C ASN A 91 3.20 10.38 -1.18
N TYR A 92 2.50 10.35 -2.31
CA TYR A 92 1.13 9.86 -2.39
C TYR A 92 1.16 8.36 -2.68
N HIS A 93 0.59 7.57 -1.78
CA HIS A 93 0.38 6.15 -1.97
C HIS A 93 -1.12 5.93 -2.13
N ASP A 94 -1.61 5.78 -3.36
CA ASP A 94 -2.97 5.30 -3.57
C ASP A 94 -3.02 3.81 -3.22
N LYS A 95 -3.01 3.50 -1.92
CA LYS A 95 -3.25 2.15 -1.40
C LYS A 95 -4.73 1.79 -1.55
N VAL A 96 -5.37 2.16 -2.66
CA VAL A 96 -6.57 1.47 -3.11
C VAL A 96 -6.09 0.16 -3.71
N THR A 97 -6.07 -0.83 -2.82
CA THR A 97 -6.26 -2.24 -3.15
C THR A 97 -5.16 -2.81 -4.03
N ARG A 98 -4.04 -3.22 -3.41
CA ARG A 98 -3.26 -4.33 -3.94
C ARG A 98 -2.82 -5.26 -2.84
N ASN A 99 -3.09 -6.53 -3.09
CA ASN A 99 -2.39 -7.66 -2.53
C ASN A 99 -0.87 -7.34 -2.57
N PRO A 100 -0.17 -7.25 -1.43
CA PRO A 100 1.17 -6.65 -1.33
C PRO A 100 2.30 -7.35 -2.11
N PHE A 101 2.00 -8.32 -2.97
CA PHE A 101 3.00 -9.15 -3.63
C PHE A 101 2.59 -9.46 -5.07
N ASP A 102 2.94 -8.57 -6.01
CA ASP A 102 2.89 -8.88 -7.44
C ASP A 102 4.06 -9.78 -7.89
N ASN A 103 4.99 -10.17 -7.00
CA ASN A 103 6.15 -11.00 -7.36
C ASN A 103 6.54 -12.11 -6.35
N GLU A 104 5.81 -12.30 -5.24
CA GLU A 104 6.06 -13.40 -4.30
C GLU A 104 4.82 -14.29 -4.15
N PRO A 105 4.97 -15.63 -4.02
CA PRO A 105 3.84 -16.52 -3.76
C PRO A 105 3.27 -16.21 -2.38
N CYS A 106 2.27 -15.34 -2.34
CA CYS A 106 1.65 -14.94 -1.10
C CYS A 106 0.73 -16.07 -0.59
N GLU A 107 0.86 -16.41 0.70
CA GLU A 107 0.13 -17.54 1.31
C GLU A 107 -1.38 -17.27 1.36
N CYS A 108 -1.79 -16.02 1.57
CA CYS A 108 -3.18 -15.56 1.63
C CYS A 108 -3.40 -14.32 0.75
N CYS A 109 -3.61 -14.54 -0.55
CA CYS A 109 -3.81 -13.49 -1.55
C CYS A 109 -5.27 -13.05 -1.65
N PHE A 110 -5.75 -12.27 -0.67
CA PHE A 110 -7.05 -11.63 -0.75
C PHE A 110 -6.91 -10.10 -0.63
N GLU A 111 -7.87 -9.38 -1.20
CA GLU A 111 -7.95 -7.92 -1.09
C GLU A 111 -8.25 -7.55 0.36
N ARG A 112 -7.35 -6.82 1.02
CA ARG A 112 -7.56 -6.30 2.37
C ARG A 112 -8.47 -5.09 2.31
N LEU A 113 -9.77 -5.34 2.46
CA LEU A 113 -10.79 -4.29 2.41
C LEU A 113 -10.68 -3.36 3.61
N SER A 114 -10.17 -3.86 4.75
CA SER A 114 -9.99 -3.07 5.96
C SER A 114 -8.75 -2.15 5.95
N ASP A 115 -7.94 -2.17 4.88
CA ASP A 115 -6.84 -1.23 4.70
C ASP A 115 -7.39 0.19 4.44
N SER A 116 -7.58 0.93 5.52
CA SER A 116 -8.03 2.32 5.55
C SER A 116 -9.26 2.65 4.69
N PRO A 117 -10.40 1.95 4.93
CA PRO A 117 -11.57 2.00 4.07
C PRO A 117 -12.32 3.33 4.07
N VAL A 118 -12.09 4.18 5.08
CA VAL A 118 -12.87 5.41 5.29
C VAL A 118 -12.02 6.65 5.09
N TYR A 119 -10.86 6.73 5.75
CA TYR A 119 -9.95 7.86 5.67
C TYR A 119 -8.58 7.39 5.18
N ASN A 120 -8.15 7.89 4.02
CA ASN A 120 -6.96 7.43 3.31
C ASN A 120 -6.38 8.54 2.44
N ASP A 121 -5.33 8.23 1.68
CA ASP A 121 -4.66 9.13 0.76
C ASP A 121 -5.61 9.83 -0.21
N LYS A 122 -6.62 9.15 -0.75
CA LYS A 122 -7.61 9.76 -1.65
C LYS A 122 -8.42 10.86 -0.94
N VAL A 123 -8.79 10.63 0.32
CA VAL A 123 -9.55 11.61 1.12
C VAL A 123 -8.66 12.77 1.55
N PHE A 124 -7.40 12.48 1.88
CA PHE A 124 -6.45 13.47 2.39
C PHE A 124 -5.82 14.33 1.29
N TRP A 125 -5.28 13.74 0.23
CA TRP A 125 -4.49 14.41 -0.82
C TRP A 125 -5.35 15.01 -1.93
N THR A 126 -6.22 15.93 -1.55
CA THR A 126 -6.97 16.76 -2.52
C THR A 126 -6.19 18.02 -2.89
N LYS A 127 -6.47 18.58 -4.08
CA LYS A 127 -5.93 19.89 -4.50
C LYS A 127 -6.04 20.94 -3.38
N LYS A 128 -7.22 21.05 -2.79
CA LYS A 128 -7.51 22.02 -1.72
C LYS A 128 -6.63 21.82 -0.49
N ASN A 129 -6.41 20.57 -0.10
CA ASN A 129 -5.61 20.25 1.08
C ASN A 129 -4.12 20.49 0.82
N ILE A 130 -3.64 20.19 -0.39
CA ILE A 130 -2.27 20.50 -0.81
C ILE A 130 -2.02 22.01 -0.84
N GLU A 131 -2.97 22.80 -1.37
CA GLU A 131 -2.90 24.26 -1.32
C GLU A 131 -2.96 24.81 0.12
N ALA A 132 -3.68 24.13 1.02
CA ALA A 132 -3.67 24.48 2.45
C ALA A 132 -2.31 24.19 3.09
N ILE A 133 -1.72 23.02 2.82
CA ILE A 133 -0.38 22.64 3.27
C ILE A 133 0.67 23.64 2.76
N ALA A 134 0.67 23.95 1.46
CA ALA A 134 1.60 24.91 0.87
C ALA A 134 1.58 26.26 1.59
N ARG A 135 0.38 26.75 1.95
CA ARG A 135 0.20 28.02 2.67
C ARG A 135 0.58 27.96 4.13
N ILE A 136 0.17 26.90 4.85
CA ILE A 136 0.42 26.75 6.29
C ILE A 136 1.91 26.51 6.55
N LEU A 137 2.53 25.61 5.78
CA LEU A 137 3.94 25.27 5.93
C LEU A 137 4.87 26.27 5.24
N LYS A 138 4.33 27.13 4.36
CA LYS A 138 5.10 28.09 3.54
C LYS A 138 6.12 27.38 2.64
N LYS A 139 5.72 26.27 2.01
CA LYS A 139 6.57 25.40 1.20
C LYS A 139 6.02 25.23 -0.21
N ASN A 140 6.91 25.04 -1.18
CA ASN A 140 6.53 24.50 -2.48
C ASN A 140 6.19 23.01 -2.29
N ILE A 141 5.02 22.57 -2.76
CA ILE A 141 4.58 21.18 -2.59
C ILE A 141 4.66 20.45 -3.93
N ILE A 142 5.43 19.37 -3.96
CA ILE A 142 5.68 18.56 -5.15
C ILE A 142 5.06 17.17 -4.95
N PRO A 143 3.88 16.88 -5.53
CA PRO A 143 3.30 15.56 -5.44
C PRO A 143 4.09 14.54 -6.26
N LYS A 144 4.40 13.41 -5.63
CA LYS A 144 5.10 12.27 -6.22
C LYS A 144 4.32 10.99 -5.95
N ASN A 145 4.28 10.08 -6.91
CA ASN A 145 3.72 8.76 -6.68
C ASN A 145 4.76 7.93 -5.90
N GLY A 146 4.46 7.64 -4.63
CA GLY A 146 5.37 6.93 -3.75
C GLY A 146 5.50 5.43 -4.07
N LEU A 147 4.53 4.82 -4.75
CA LEU A 147 4.58 3.39 -5.10
C LEU A 147 5.60 3.08 -6.21
N ILE A 148 5.69 3.96 -7.20
CA ILE A 148 6.59 3.78 -8.36
C ILE A 148 7.74 4.78 -8.35
N ASN A 149 7.85 5.59 -7.30
CA ASN A 149 8.90 6.57 -7.09
C ASN A 149 9.06 7.57 -8.25
N LYS A 150 7.95 8.06 -8.82
CA LYS A 150 7.94 8.94 -10.00
C LYS A 150 7.17 10.23 -9.75
N PHE A 151 7.69 11.36 -10.26
CA PHE A 151 6.95 12.62 -10.25
C PHE A 151 5.74 12.56 -11.17
N ILE A 152 4.83 13.52 -11.00
CA ILE A 152 3.76 13.75 -11.95
C ILE A 152 4.34 14.60 -13.09
N TYR A 153 4.62 13.95 -14.23
CA TYR A 153 5.22 14.59 -15.41
C TYR A 153 4.17 15.07 -16.43
N ASP A 154 4.62 15.96 -17.31
CA ASP A 154 3.96 16.31 -18.57
C ASP A 154 4.34 15.27 -19.62
N LEU A 155 3.57 14.19 -19.70
CA LEU A 155 3.74 13.19 -20.75
C LEU A 155 2.58 13.35 -21.72
N PRO A 156 2.80 13.94 -22.92
CA PRO A 156 1.73 14.20 -23.87
C PRO A 156 1.04 12.93 -24.40
N ASN A 157 1.56 11.72 -24.12
CA ASN A 157 1.09 10.49 -24.76
C ASN A 157 1.12 9.21 -23.89
N LEU A 158 1.06 9.30 -22.56
CA LEU A 158 0.77 8.09 -21.78
C LEU A 158 -0.71 7.74 -21.95
N LYS A 159 -1.00 6.86 -22.92
CA LYS A 159 -2.10 5.90 -22.72
C LYS A 159 -1.84 5.24 -21.35
N PRO A 160 -2.86 5.02 -20.51
CA PRO A 160 -2.69 4.33 -19.23
C PRO A 160 -2.25 2.89 -19.46
N THR A 161 -0.97 2.70 -19.79
CA THR A 161 -0.35 1.41 -20.13
C THR A 161 0.02 0.68 -18.85
N SER A 162 0.18 1.41 -17.74
CA SER A 162 0.35 0.80 -16.44
C SER A 162 -1.01 0.69 -15.72
N ILE A 163 -1.23 -0.47 -15.11
CA ILE A 163 -2.29 -0.73 -14.12
C ILE A 163 -2.41 0.35 -13.03
N TYR A 164 -1.34 1.11 -12.77
CA TYR A 164 -1.26 2.17 -11.76
C TYR A 164 -1.98 3.46 -12.18
N GLU A 165 -2.11 3.74 -13.48
CA GLU A 165 -2.83 4.93 -14.00
C GLU A 165 -4.35 4.72 -14.12
N ARG A 166 -4.86 3.54 -13.77
CA ARG A 166 -6.29 3.21 -13.84
C ARG A 166 -7.06 3.57 -12.57
N GLN A 167 -6.41 4.10 -11.53
CA GLN A 167 -7.08 4.51 -10.31
C GLN A 167 -7.75 5.89 -10.48
N PRO A 168 -9.08 6.00 -10.38
CA PRO A 168 -9.80 7.26 -10.62
C PRO A 168 -9.40 8.40 -9.67
N ALA A 169 -8.92 8.07 -8.46
CA ALA A 169 -8.49 9.02 -7.45
C ALA A 169 -7.14 9.66 -7.77
N LEU A 170 -6.13 8.84 -8.03
CA LEU A 170 -4.84 9.28 -8.59
C LEU A 170 -5.06 10.16 -9.83
N ASN A 171 -6.00 9.82 -10.70
CA ASN A 171 -6.31 10.61 -11.89
C ASN A 171 -6.75 12.05 -11.56
N GLN A 172 -7.54 12.27 -10.51
CA GLN A 172 -7.95 13.64 -10.13
C GLN A 172 -6.78 14.47 -9.59
N LEU A 173 -5.95 13.88 -8.73
CA LEU A 173 -4.76 14.55 -8.21
C LEU A 173 -3.74 14.83 -9.32
N VAL A 174 -3.53 13.88 -10.22
CA VAL A 174 -2.67 14.03 -11.41
C VAL A 174 -3.17 15.18 -12.29
N VAL A 175 -4.46 15.20 -12.63
CA VAL A 175 -5.06 16.29 -13.42
C VAL A 175 -4.93 17.63 -12.72
N ALA A 176 -5.13 17.69 -11.41
CA ALA A 176 -4.97 18.93 -10.64
C ALA A 176 -3.52 19.43 -10.63
N THR A 177 -2.57 18.49 -10.47
CA THR A 177 -1.14 18.77 -10.38
C THR A 177 -0.56 19.22 -11.72
N ARG A 178 -0.95 18.58 -12.84
CA ARG A 178 -0.53 18.99 -14.20
C ARG A 178 -0.94 20.40 -14.61
N LYS A 179 -1.95 20.97 -13.95
CA LYS A 179 -2.38 22.37 -14.16
C LYS A 179 -1.57 23.39 -13.35
N GLN A 180 -0.62 22.93 -12.55
CA GLN A 180 0.22 23.80 -11.73
C GLN A 180 1.52 24.19 -12.45
N LYS A 181 2.41 24.91 -11.74
CA LYS A 181 3.69 25.35 -12.30
C LYS A 181 4.62 24.17 -12.57
N LYS A 182 5.44 24.31 -13.61
CA LYS A 182 6.45 23.33 -14.00
C LYS A 182 7.80 23.67 -13.37
N GLY A 183 8.51 22.66 -12.88
CA GLY A 183 9.89 22.75 -12.38
C GLY A 183 10.78 21.67 -13.01
N THR A 184 12.06 21.68 -12.63
CA THR A 184 13.07 20.74 -13.12
C THR A 184 13.75 20.03 -11.96
N TYR A 185 13.82 18.71 -12.02
CA TYR A 185 14.58 17.87 -11.12
C TYR A 185 15.89 17.46 -11.80
N GLN A 186 17.01 17.67 -11.13
CA GLN A 186 18.34 17.32 -11.60
C GLN A 186 18.94 16.27 -10.67
N LYS A 187 19.15 15.06 -11.20
CA LYS A 187 19.91 14.01 -10.52
C LYS A 187 21.36 14.09 -10.97
N ILE A 188 22.22 14.54 -10.08
CA ILE A 188 23.64 14.79 -10.33
C ILE A 188 24.43 13.62 -9.72
N ASN A 189 25.14 12.85 -10.54
CA ASN A 189 26.03 11.80 -10.07
C ASN A 189 27.48 12.24 -10.31
N ILE A 190 28.29 12.28 -9.25
CA ILE A 190 29.71 12.60 -9.31
C ILE A 190 30.49 11.31 -9.07
N ILE A 191 31.25 10.87 -10.07
CA ILE A 191 32.10 9.66 -10.01
C ILE A 191 33.54 10.09 -10.32
N GLY A 192 34.38 10.15 -9.28
CA GLY A 192 35.71 10.76 -9.38
C GLY A 192 35.59 12.24 -9.81
N THR A 193 36.17 12.59 -10.97
CA THR A 193 36.09 13.95 -11.54
C THR A 193 34.97 14.13 -12.55
N LYS A 194 34.22 13.08 -12.88
CA LYS A 194 33.16 13.13 -13.90
C LYS A 194 31.82 13.46 -13.25
N ARG A 195 31.09 14.39 -13.87
CA ARG A 195 29.75 14.81 -13.47
C ARG A 195 28.74 14.39 -14.55
N TYR A 196 27.73 13.61 -14.13
CA TYR A 196 26.60 13.21 -14.96
C TYR A 196 25.34 13.88 -14.42
N ILE A 197 24.52 14.45 -15.29
CA ILE A 197 23.27 15.11 -14.92
C ILE A 197 22.14 14.44 -15.71
N ASP A 198 21.19 13.87 -14.99
CA ASP A 198 19.91 13.41 -15.52
C ASP A 198 18.83 14.42 -15.12
N GLU A 199 18.00 14.81 -16.07
CA GLU A 199 17.00 15.87 -15.88
C GLU A 199 15.60 15.35 -16.15
N GLU A 200 14.69 15.65 -15.23
CA GLU A 200 13.29 15.35 -15.38
C GLU A 200 12.46 16.60 -15.06
N SER A 201 11.32 16.77 -15.73
CA SER A 201 10.39 17.85 -15.38
C SER A 201 9.47 17.43 -14.22
N PHE A 202 8.83 18.35 -13.52
CA PHE A 202 7.71 17.99 -12.64
C PHE A 202 6.73 19.15 -12.54
N PHE A 203 5.57 18.89 -11.94
CA PHE A 203 4.62 19.95 -11.57
C PHE A 203 4.53 20.11 -10.06
N TYR A 204 4.31 21.33 -9.60
CA TYR A 204 4.27 21.65 -8.17
C TYR A 204 3.31 22.79 -7.85
N PHE A 205 2.83 22.80 -6.60
CA PHE A 205 2.04 23.87 -6.01
C PHE A 205 2.97 24.92 -5.41
N PRO A 206 3.09 26.12 -6.00
CA PRO A 206 4.02 27.14 -5.52
C PRO A 206 3.53 27.77 -4.21
N TYR A 207 4.47 28.03 -3.30
CA TYR A 207 4.26 29.03 -2.24
C TYR A 207 4.80 30.40 -2.64
N LYS A 208 5.95 30.45 -3.34
CA LYS A 208 6.54 31.66 -3.94
C LYS A 208 6.54 31.57 -5.47
N ASN A 209 6.54 32.72 -6.13
CA ASN A 209 6.43 32.83 -7.59
C ASN A 209 7.79 32.72 -8.30
N GLU A 210 8.47 31.58 -8.17
CA GLU A 210 9.79 31.35 -8.78
C GLU A 210 9.82 30.06 -9.60
N ASN A 211 10.72 29.95 -10.58
CA ASN A 211 10.97 28.69 -11.26
C ASN A 211 11.71 27.76 -10.29
N LEU A 212 11.21 26.54 -10.12
CA LEU A 212 11.74 25.62 -9.12
C LEU A 212 12.71 24.60 -9.75
N ILE A 213 13.91 24.51 -9.18
CA ILE A 213 14.89 23.47 -9.48
C ILE A 213 15.15 22.64 -8.22
N LEU A 214 14.90 21.33 -8.32
CA LEU A 214 15.23 20.35 -7.30
C LEU A 214 16.54 19.65 -7.69
N ASN A 215 17.43 19.48 -6.73
CA ASN A 215 18.72 18.82 -6.94
C ASN A 215 18.86 17.64 -5.98
N SER A 216 19.27 16.49 -6.51
CA SER A 216 19.79 15.36 -5.72
C SER A 216 21.19 15.05 -6.24
N THR A 217 22.20 15.29 -5.40
CA THR A 217 23.61 15.11 -5.75
C THR A 217 24.17 13.91 -5.03
N SER A 218 24.41 12.83 -5.75
CA SER A 218 25.06 11.63 -5.25
C SER A 218 26.58 11.77 -5.38
N THR A 219 27.26 11.60 -4.25
CA THR A 219 28.73 11.57 -4.13
C THR A 219 29.17 10.27 -3.46
N ASP A 220 30.46 9.99 -3.47
CA ASP A 220 31.03 8.83 -2.76
C ASP A 220 30.74 8.85 -1.25
N THR A 221 30.47 10.03 -0.69
CA THR A 221 30.21 10.25 0.75
C THR A 221 28.72 10.35 1.11
N GLY A 222 27.83 10.23 0.13
CA GLY A 222 26.38 10.29 0.33
C GLY A 222 25.64 11.21 -0.65
N THR A 223 24.35 11.36 -0.39
CA THR A 223 23.41 12.14 -1.23
C THR A 223 23.07 13.46 -0.55
N MET A 224 23.19 14.56 -1.28
CA MET A 224 22.76 15.88 -0.85
C MET A 224 21.53 16.33 -1.64
N GLU A 225 20.48 16.75 -0.93
CA GLU A 225 19.22 17.16 -1.52
C GLU A 225 18.82 18.56 -1.03
N ASN A 226 18.17 19.34 -1.89
CA ASN A 226 17.63 20.67 -1.55
C ASN A 226 16.13 20.65 -1.29
N PHE A 227 15.60 19.49 -0.93
CA PHE A 227 14.20 19.25 -0.64
C PHE A 227 14.05 18.28 0.52
N ASN A 228 12.84 18.23 1.05
CA ASN A 228 12.41 17.25 2.03
C ASN A 228 11.36 16.32 1.44
N THR A 229 11.15 15.18 2.08
CA THR A 229 10.03 14.29 1.76
C THR A 229 9.10 14.16 2.96
N LEU A 230 7.80 14.04 2.69
CA LEU A 230 6.78 13.67 3.68
C LEU A 230 5.90 12.58 3.09
N GLU A 231 5.81 11.46 3.81
CA GLU A 231 4.83 10.41 3.58
C GLU A 231 3.90 10.35 4.80
N LEU A 232 2.60 10.23 4.54
CA LEU A 232 1.58 10.04 5.57
C LEU A 232 0.91 8.69 5.34
N LEU A 233 1.00 7.80 6.32
CA LEU A 233 0.27 6.54 6.28
C LEU A 233 -0.91 6.60 7.25
N PHE A 234 -2.09 6.29 6.72
CA PHE A 234 -3.34 6.29 7.48
C PHE A 234 -3.69 4.86 7.88
N THR A 235 -4.10 4.67 9.13
CA THR A 235 -4.67 3.42 9.65
C THR A 235 -6.02 3.72 10.28
N ASN A 236 -7.06 3.02 9.83
CA ASN A 236 -8.42 3.17 10.35
C ASN A 236 -8.65 2.13 11.44
N GLU A 237 -9.02 2.58 12.63
CA GLU A 237 -9.18 1.73 13.81
C GLU A 237 -10.62 1.80 14.35
N PRO A 238 -11.13 0.70 14.95
CA PRO A 238 -12.41 0.70 15.62
C PRO A 238 -12.50 1.78 16.72
N GLY A 239 -13.73 2.23 16.97
CA GLY A 239 -14.01 3.34 17.90
C GLY A 239 -13.80 4.71 17.26
N ARG A 240 -13.98 4.83 15.93
CA ARG A 240 -13.84 6.10 15.18
C ARG A 240 -12.45 6.72 15.37
N LYS A 241 -11.41 5.89 15.24
CA LYS A 241 -10.01 6.28 15.42
C LYS A 241 -9.26 6.23 14.12
N ILE A 242 -8.40 7.22 13.89
CA ILE A 242 -7.46 7.25 12.76
C ILE A 242 -6.07 7.46 13.33
N THR A 243 -5.16 6.52 13.07
CA THR A 243 -3.73 6.70 13.32
C THR A 243 -3.06 7.19 12.05
N VAL A 244 -2.22 8.21 12.20
CA VAL A 244 -1.41 8.78 11.12
C VAL A 244 0.05 8.61 11.50
N GLU A 245 0.78 7.90 10.66
CA GLU A 245 2.23 7.84 10.70
C GLU A 245 2.79 8.94 9.81
N PHE A 246 3.66 9.77 10.38
CA PHE A 246 4.37 10.84 9.69
C PHE A 246 5.81 10.41 9.48
N ILE A 247 6.20 10.27 8.22
CA ILE A 247 7.51 9.80 7.81
C ILE A 247 8.20 10.95 7.08
N TYR A 248 9.30 11.43 7.66
CA TYR A 248 10.02 12.60 7.17
C TYR A 248 11.34 12.16 6.54
N ASN A 249 11.66 12.68 5.36
CA ASN A 249 12.92 12.43 4.65
C ASN A 249 13.23 10.94 4.46
N GLU A 250 12.20 10.10 4.33
CA GLU A 250 12.31 8.62 4.18
C GLU A 250 12.92 7.91 5.41
N HIS A 251 12.94 8.56 6.59
CA HIS A 251 13.42 7.96 7.84
C HIS A 251 12.32 7.16 8.56
N TYR A 252 12.02 5.94 8.11
CA TYR A 252 10.98 5.07 8.67
C TYR A 252 11.20 4.69 10.15
N GLU A 253 12.44 4.54 10.61
CA GLU A 253 12.72 4.26 12.03
C GLU A 253 12.45 5.46 12.94
N GLY A 254 12.42 6.68 12.37
CA GLY A 254 12.13 7.94 13.07
C GLY A 254 10.68 8.41 12.90
N SER A 255 9.80 7.54 12.42
CA SER A 255 8.38 7.81 12.22
C SER A 255 7.71 8.38 13.47
N THR A 256 6.84 9.35 13.28
CA THR A 256 6.01 9.91 14.37
C THR A 256 4.57 9.44 14.19
N TYR A 257 4.00 8.83 15.22
CA TYR A 257 2.62 8.35 15.19
C TYR A 257 1.69 9.28 15.98
N LYS A 258 0.56 9.65 15.39
CA LYS A 258 -0.51 10.37 16.09
C LYS A 258 -1.84 9.67 15.85
N THR A 259 -2.54 9.32 16.94
CA THR A 259 -3.88 8.74 16.87
C THR A 259 -4.92 9.80 17.21
N TYR A 260 -5.93 9.93 16.35
CA TYR A 260 -7.04 10.84 16.53
C TYR A 260 -8.31 10.05 16.79
N GLU A 261 -9.06 10.38 17.83
CA GLU A 261 -10.36 9.79 18.15
C GLU A 261 -11.47 10.81 17.94
N TYR A 262 -12.56 10.40 17.28
CA TYR A 262 -13.75 11.23 17.14
C TYR A 262 -14.73 10.98 18.29
N LYS A 263 -14.76 11.91 19.25
CA LYS A 263 -15.60 11.85 20.45
C LYS A 263 -16.32 13.19 20.66
N ASN A 264 -17.58 13.16 21.09
CA ASN A 264 -18.38 14.37 21.34
C ASN A 264 -18.40 15.34 20.14
N LYS A 265 -18.54 14.80 18.91
CA LYS A 265 -18.54 15.56 17.65
C LYS A 265 -17.24 16.34 17.36
N ALA A 266 -16.13 15.95 17.98
CA ALA A 266 -14.83 16.57 17.79
C ALA A 266 -13.72 15.52 17.68
N TRP A 267 -12.72 15.80 16.83
CA TRP A 267 -11.48 15.03 16.82
C TRP A 267 -10.59 15.46 17.98
N GLN A 268 -10.04 14.50 18.69
CA GLN A 268 -9.11 14.69 19.81
C GLN A 268 -7.87 13.85 19.56
N LEU A 269 -6.69 14.40 19.83
CA LEU A 269 -5.45 13.63 19.83
C LEU A 269 -5.46 12.73 21.08
N ILE A 270 -5.24 11.44 20.88
CA ILE A 270 -5.04 10.48 21.96
C ILE A 270 -3.62 9.94 21.85
N ASN A 271 -2.81 10.19 22.87
CA ASN A 271 -1.46 9.64 22.90
C ASN A 271 -1.59 8.15 23.21
N LYS A 272 -1.21 7.28 22.26
CA LYS A 272 -0.93 5.88 22.59
C LYS A 272 0.46 5.84 23.25
N SER A 273 0.55 5.26 24.44
CA SER A 273 1.84 4.84 24.98
C SER A 273 2.42 3.80 24.01
N PRO A 274 3.72 3.82 23.69
CA PRO A 274 4.34 2.84 22.78
C PRO A 274 4.25 1.37 23.26
N ASP A 275 3.69 1.11 24.45
CA ASP A 275 3.69 -0.20 25.11
C ASP A 275 2.36 -0.97 25.06
N SER A 276 1.47 -0.70 24.10
CA SER A 276 0.24 -1.50 23.95
C SER A 276 0.21 -2.23 22.60
N ASN A 277 1.02 -3.29 22.50
CA ASN A 277 0.79 -4.44 21.63
C ASN A 277 0.63 -5.68 22.50
#